data_AF-A0A7X4C123-F1
#
_entry.id   AF-A0A7X4C123-F1
#
_cell.length_a   1.000
_cell.length_b   1.000
_cell.length_c   1.000
_cell.angle_alpha   90.00
_cell.angle_beta   90.00
_cell.angle_gamma   90.00
#
_symmetry.space_group_name_H-M   'P 1'
#
loop_
_entity.id
_entity.type
_entity.pdbx_description
1 polymer ?
#
loop_
_entity_poly.entity_id
_entity_poly.type
_entity_poly.pdbx_seq_one_letter_code
_entity_poly.pdbx_strand_id
1 'polypeptide(L)'
;IGPERPQMVAVQAEGCQPIVRAFERGERHAERWEEARTVAMGIRVPAALGDFLILDAVRESGGYAVAVPDREIEAAQAEMAREEGLLLCPEGAATYAAWKRACAEGRLAPGARSVLFNCATGLKYPMPAMERRLDRTKPIDWAAFGG
;
A
#
# COMPACT_ATOMS: atom_id res chain seq x y z
N ILE A 1 12.56 14.97 17.06
CA ILE A 1 11.60 13.84 17.18
C ILE A 1 12.09 13.01 18.37
N GLY A 2 11.25 12.84 19.39
CA GLY A 2 11.64 12.32 20.72
C GLY A 2 12.04 10.84 20.74
N PRO A 3 12.24 10.26 21.95
CA PRO A 3 12.69 8.87 22.12
C PRO A 3 11.67 7.83 21.62
N GLU A 4 10.40 8.20 21.47
CA GLU A 4 9.35 7.35 20.91
C GLU A 4 9.20 7.62 19.40
N ARG A 5 10.06 7.00 18.58
CA ARG A 5 9.89 7.00 17.12
C ARG A 5 9.02 5.82 16.69
N PRO A 6 8.06 6.01 15.77
CA PRO A 6 7.30 4.89 15.22
C PRO A 6 8.23 3.98 14.41
N GLN A 7 7.94 2.67 14.40
CA GLN A 7 8.59 1.74 13.48
C GLN A 7 8.20 2.11 12.05
N MET A 8 9.20 2.37 11.19
CA MET A 8 8.97 2.72 9.79
C MET A 8 8.92 1.45 8.94
N VAL A 9 7.84 1.27 8.19
CA VAL A 9 7.68 0.11 7.31
C VAL A 9 7.75 0.54 5.85
N ALA A 10 8.73 0.02 5.11
CA ALA A 10 8.84 0.24 3.67
C ALA A 10 8.05 -0.85 2.93
N VAL A 11 7.00 -0.46 2.20
CA VAL A 11 6.16 -1.37 1.44
C VAL A 11 6.41 -1.19 -0.05
N GLN A 12 6.69 -2.29 -0.75
CA GLN A 12 6.86 -2.30 -2.19
C GLN A 12 5.97 -3.35 -2.86
N ALA A 13 5.73 -3.22 -4.15
CA ALA A 13 5.09 -4.29 -4.92
C ALA A 13 6.10 -5.40 -5.22
N GLU A 14 5.70 -6.67 -5.20
CA GLU A 14 6.60 -7.81 -5.46
C GLU A 14 7.37 -7.71 -6.78
N GLY A 15 6.73 -7.19 -7.82
CA GLY A 15 7.37 -7.01 -9.13
C GLY A 15 8.27 -5.77 -9.24
N CYS A 16 8.45 -4.99 -8.18
CA CYS A 16 9.40 -3.87 -8.10
C CYS A 16 9.78 -3.56 -6.63
N GLN A 17 10.68 -4.37 -6.06
CA GLN A 17 11.01 -4.32 -4.63
C GLN A 17 12.52 -4.14 -4.31
N PRO A 18 13.22 -3.15 -4.91
CA PRO A 18 14.67 -2.95 -4.69
C PRO A 18 15.04 -2.68 -3.22
N ILE A 19 14.22 -1.92 -2.47
CA ILE A 19 14.47 -1.61 -1.06
C ILE A 19 14.28 -2.85 -0.19
N VAL A 20 13.26 -3.68 -0.46
CA VAL A 20 13.06 -4.95 0.28
C VAL A 20 14.29 -5.84 0.13
N ARG A 21 14.75 -6.05 -1.11
CA ARG A 21 15.96 -6.84 -1.40
C ARG A 21 17.19 -6.29 -0.68
N ALA A 22 17.44 -5.00 -0.76
CA ALA A 22 18.60 -4.37 -0.12
C ALA A 22 18.53 -4.42 1.41
N PHE A 23 17.32 -4.26 1.98
CA PHE A 23 17.09 -4.36 3.41
C PHE A 23 17.44 -5.77 3.91
N GLU A 24 16.91 -6.81 3.27
CA GLU A 24 17.16 -8.22 3.61
C GLU A 24 18.62 -8.63 3.47
N ARG A 25 19.34 -8.07 2.49
CA ARG A 25 20.78 -8.33 2.28
C ARG A 25 21.70 -7.49 3.18
N GLY A 26 21.16 -6.59 4.00
CA GLY A 26 21.97 -5.69 4.82
C GLY A 26 22.76 -4.66 4.01
N GLU A 27 22.36 -4.40 2.77
CA GLU A 27 23.05 -3.47 1.87
C GLU A 27 22.70 -2.01 2.23
N ARG A 28 23.64 -1.09 2.02
CA ARG A 28 23.41 0.34 2.24
C ARG A 28 22.68 1.02 1.07
N HIS A 29 22.83 0.48 -0.12
CA HIS A 29 22.22 0.97 -1.35
C HIS A 29 21.46 -0.15 -2.02
N ALA A 30 20.40 0.18 -2.74
CA ALA A 30 19.59 -0.77 -3.45
C ALA A 30 20.02 -0.88 -4.91
N GLU A 31 20.37 -2.09 -5.32
CA GLU A 31 20.55 -2.39 -6.74
C GLU A 31 19.27 -2.12 -7.52
N ARG A 32 19.42 -1.67 -8.76
CA ARG A 32 18.29 -1.44 -9.66
C ARG A 32 17.49 -2.74 -9.81
N TRP A 33 16.16 -2.61 -9.70
CA TRP A 33 15.25 -3.70 -10.03
C TRP A 33 15.02 -3.77 -11.54
N GLU A 34 15.48 -4.85 -12.16
CA GLU A 34 15.25 -5.10 -13.58
C GLU A 34 13.80 -5.56 -13.83
N GLU A 35 13.27 -5.24 -15.02
CA GLU A 35 11.92 -5.62 -15.46
C GLU A 35 10.78 -5.26 -14.49
N ALA A 36 10.87 -4.09 -13.84
CA ALA A 36 9.88 -3.62 -12.89
C ALA A 36 8.44 -3.62 -13.45
N ARG A 37 7.55 -4.37 -12.78
CA ARG A 37 6.14 -4.52 -13.14
C ARG A 37 5.27 -4.46 -11.89
N THR A 38 4.22 -3.64 -11.92
CA THR A 38 3.17 -3.63 -10.91
C THR A 38 2.01 -2.75 -11.40
N VAL A 39 0.80 -3.01 -10.90
CA VAL A 39 -0.35 -2.10 -11.02
C VAL A 39 -0.15 -0.78 -10.25
N ALA A 40 0.70 -0.77 -9.21
CA ALA A 40 0.97 0.38 -8.37
C ALA A 40 2.09 1.27 -8.94
N MET A 41 1.73 2.06 -9.96
CA MET A 41 2.67 2.84 -10.77
C MET A 41 3.51 3.84 -9.97
N GLY A 42 2.97 4.40 -8.89
CA GLY A 42 3.64 5.35 -8.01
C GLY A 42 4.76 4.73 -7.17
N ILE A 43 4.75 3.40 -6.98
CA ILE A 43 5.86 2.66 -6.33
C ILE A 43 6.58 1.72 -7.30
N ARG A 44 6.33 1.82 -8.61
CA ARG A 44 7.12 1.16 -9.67
C ARG A 44 8.44 1.90 -9.91
N VAL A 45 9.25 2.00 -8.86
CA VAL A 45 10.50 2.76 -8.82
C VAL A 45 11.68 1.77 -8.71
N PRO A 46 12.30 1.40 -9.83
CA PRO A 46 13.34 0.36 -9.84
C PRO A 46 14.65 0.81 -9.21
N ALA A 47 14.93 2.11 -9.16
CA ALA A 47 16.10 2.68 -8.49
C ALA A 47 15.68 4.00 -7.81
N ALA A 48 15.66 4.00 -6.49
CA ALA A 48 15.30 5.18 -5.71
C ALA A 48 16.53 6.08 -5.48
N LEU A 49 16.40 7.38 -5.78
CA LEU A 49 17.51 8.34 -5.59
C LEU A 49 17.95 8.44 -4.11
N GLY A 50 17.02 8.25 -3.18
CA GLY A 50 17.25 8.29 -1.73
C GLY A 50 17.20 6.91 -1.07
N ASP A 51 17.59 5.85 -1.77
CA ASP A 51 17.57 4.47 -1.27
C ASP A 51 18.22 4.31 0.12
N PHE A 52 19.40 4.89 0.32
CA PHE A 52 20.13 4.87 1.58
C PHE A 52 19.35 5.55 2.70
N LEU A 53 18.66 6.67 2.44
CA LEU A 53 17.83 7.36 3.44
C LEU A 53 16.65 6.50 3.87
N ILE A 54 16.03 5.79 2.91
CA ILE A 54 14.92 4.87 3.20
C ILE A 54 15.41 3.72 4.07
N LEU A 55 16.52 3.09 3.68
CA LEU A 55 17.12 1.96 4.38
C LEU A 55 17.57 2.35 5.80
N ASP A 56 18.24 3.50 5.95
CA ASP A 56 18.67 4.03 7.24
C ASP A 56 17.45 4.30 8.13
N ALA A 57 16.40 4.98 7.62
CA ALA A 57 15.19 5.25 8.39
C ALA A 57 14.44 3.99 8.86
N VAL A 58 14.34 2.97 8.00
CA VAL A 58 13.71 1.68 8.36
C VAL A 58 14.52 0.98 9.44
N ARG A 59 15.86 0.94 9.32
CA ARG A 59 16.74 0.28 10.30
C ARG A 59 16.78 1.02 11.64
N GLU A 60 17.00 2.33 11.61
CA GLU A 60 17.08 3.17 12.82
C GLU A 60 15.79 3.18 13.63
N SER A 61 14.64 3.00 12.98
CA SER A 61 13.34 2.90 13.65
C SER A 61 13.01 1.50 14.17
N GLY A 62 13.86 0.50 13.95
CA GLY A 62 13.56 -0.91 14.26
C GLY A 62 12.38 -1.46 13.45
N GLY A 63 12.12 -0.89 12.27
CA GLY A 63 11.08 -1.30 11.35
C GLY A 63 11.54 -2.40 10.40
N TYR A 64 10.82 -2.55 9.28
CA TYR A 64 11.11 -3.57 8.28
C TYR A 64 10.68 -3.15 6.87
N ALA A 65 11.20 -3.83 5.86
CA ALA A 65 10.72 -3.72 4.49
C ALA A 65 9.91 -4.97 4.11
N VAL A 66 8.87 -4.82 3.30
CA VAL A 66 8.01 -5.93 2.87
C VAL A 66 7.50 -5.71 1.45
N ALA A 67 7.40 -6.80 0.69
CA ALA A 67 6.77 -6.81 -0.62
C ALA A 67 5.35 -7.39 -0.57
N VAL A 68 4.47 -6.84 -1.41
CA VAL A 68 3.06 -7.23 -1.53
C VAL A 68 2.75 -7.56 -2.99
N PRO A 69 2.10 -8.69 -3.30
CA PRO A 69 1.70 -9.01 -4.67
C PRO A 69 0.56 -8.10 -5.15
N ASP A 70 0.53 -7.80 -6.44
CA ASP A 70 -0.51 -6.94 -7.04
C ASP A 70 -1.94 -7.41 -6.72
N ARG A 71 -2.18 -8.73 -6.70
CA ARG A 71 -3.50 -9.29 -6.34
C ARG A 71 -3.95 -8.91 -4.93
N GLU A 72 -3.02 -8.76 -3.98
CA GLU A 72 -3.33 -8.35 -2.61
C GLU A 72 -3.54 -6.84 -2.54
N ILE A 73 -2.81 -6.07 -3.36
CA ILE A 73 -3.03 -4.62 -3.51
C ILE A 73 -4.44 -4.33 -4.04
N GLU A 74 -4.85 -5.03 -5.09
CA GLU A 74 -6.19 -4.89 -5.69
C GLU A 74 -7.30 -5.31 -4.73
N ALA A 75 -7.12 -6.45 -4.04
CA ALA A 75 -8.07 -6.91 -3.02
C ALA A 75 -8.19 -5.90 -1.86
N ALA A 76 -7.06 -5.36 -1.38
CA ALA A 76 -7.02 -4.32 -0.36
C ALA A 76 -7.74 -3.03 -0.79
N GLN A 77 -7.57 -2.61 -2.05
CA GLN A 77 -8.25 -1.44 -2.58
C GLN A 77 -9.77 -1.64 -2.63
N ALA A 78 -10.22 -2.79 -3.13
CA ALA A 78 -11.65 -3.13 -3.21
C ALA A 78 -12.29 -3.23 -1.82
N GLU A 79 -11.58 -3.82 -0.86
CA GLU A 79 -12.03 -3.92 0.53
C GLU A 79 -12.18 -2.55 1.18
N MET A 80 -11.17 -1.68 1.09
CA MET A 80 -11.22 -0.33 1.68
C MET A 80 -12.31 0.54 1.06
N ALA A 81 -12.54 0.41 -0.25
CA ALA A 81 -13.63 1.12 -0.92
C ALA A 81 -15.01 0.63 -0.44
N ARG A 82 -15.16 -0.68 -0.21
CA ARG A 82 -16.43 -1.32 0.18
C ARG A 82 -16.76 -1.13 1.66
N GLU A 83 -15.79 -1.33 2.55
CA GLU A 83 -16.00 -1.36 4.00
C GLU A 83 -15.82 0.02 4.65
N GLU A 84 -14.82 0.78 4.20
CA GLU A 84 -14.44 2.06 4.81
C GLU A 84 -14.87 3.27 3.96
N GLY A 85 -15.37 3.06 2.74
CA GLY A 85 -15.73 4.12 1.81
C GLY A 85 -14.53 4.93 1.30
N LEU A 86 -13.32 4.38 1.39
CA LEU A 86 -12.08 5.05 1.00
C LEU A 86 -11.54 4.47 -0.31
N LEU A 87 -11.56 5.29 -1.36
CA LEU A 87 -10.94 4.95 -2.65
C LEU A 87 -9.44 5.24 -2.62
N LEU A 88 -8.67 4.30 -2.07
CA LEU A 88 -7.21 4.38 -2.01
C LEU A 88 -6.59 4.30 -3.41
N CYS A 89 -5.42 4.90 -3.60
CA CYS A 89 -4.57 4.53 -4.74
C CYS A 89 -3.93 3.15 -4.49
N PRO A 90 -3.46 2.43 -5.52
CA PRO A 90 -2.81 1.14 -5.34
C PRO A 90 -1.62 1.18 -4.36
N GLU A 91 -0.86 2.26 -4.29
CA GLU A 91 0.24 2.41 -3.33
C GLU A 91 -0.26 2.47 -1.88
N GLY A 92 -1.35 3.21 -1.65
CA GLY A 92 -2.01 3.25 -0.35
C GLY A 92 -2.59 1.89 0.03
N ALA A 93 -3.24 1.22 -0.93
CA ALA A 93 -3.77 -0.12 -0.74
C ALA A 93 -2.65 -1.15 -0.43
N ALA A 94 -1.45 -1.00 -1.00
CA ALA A 94 -0.30 -1.83 -0.65
C ALA A 94 0.06 -1.71 0.84
N THR A 95 0.01 -0.49 1.41
CA THR A 95 0.24 -0.31 2.86
C THR A 95 -0.83 -0.98 3.71
N TYR A 96 -2.10 -0.97 3.26
CA TYR A 96 -3.20 -1.68 3.94
C TYR A 96 -3.02 -3.19 3.88
N ALA A 97 -2.68 -3.74 2.72
CA ALA A 97 -2.39 -5.17 2.55
C ALA A 97 -1.22 -5.62 3.47
N ALA A 98 -0.12 -4.86 3.49
CA ALA A 98 1.02 -5.12 4.36
C ALA A 98 0.63 -5.05 5.86
N TRP A 99 -0.21 -4.08 6.23
CA TRP A 99 -0.73 -3.94 7.59
C TRP A 99 -1.62 -5.12 8.00
N LYS A 100 -2.54 -5.57 7.14
CA LYS A 100 -3.37 -6.76 7.39
C LYS A 100 -2.52 -8.00 7.64
N ARG A 101 -1.50 -8.20 6.81
CA ARG A 101 -0.53 -9.30 6.98
C ARG A 101 0.21 -9.19 8.30
N ALA A 102 0.69 -8.00 8.67
CA ALA A 102 1.36 -7.78 9.94
C ALA A 102 0.45 -8.07 11.16
N CYS A 103 -0.84 -7.74 11.07
CA CYS A 103 -1.84 -8.11 12.08
C CYS A 103 -2.00 -9.63 12.18
N ALA A 104 -2.19 -10.31 11.04
CA ALA A 104 -2.39 -11.76 10.99
C ALA A 104 -1.16 -12.54 11.48
N GLU A 105 0.05 -12.04 11.22
CA GLU A 105 1.31 -12.62 11.68
C GLU A 105 1.64 -12.27 13.15
N GLY A 106 0.82 -11.47 13.83
CA GLY A 106 1.08 -11.05 15.21
C GLY A 106 2.30 -10.13 15.37
N ARG A 107 2.71 -9.45 14.29
CA ARG A 107 3.85 -8.49 14.33
C ARG A 107 3.52 -7.21 15.07
N LEU A 108 2.23 -6.85 15.17
CA LEU A 108 1.77 -5.64 15.83
C LEU A 108 1.30 -5.98 17.25
N ALA A 109 1.78 -5.22 18.24
CA ALA A 109 1.31 -5.36 19.60
C ALA A 109 -0.21 -5.06 19.70
N PRO A 110 -0.94 -5.74 20.60
CA PRO A 110 -2.33 -5.38 20.87
C PRO A 110 -2.47 -3.90 21.24
N GLY A 111 -3.38 -3.19 20.58
CA GLY A 111 -3.59 -1.75 20.78
C GLY A 111 -2.54 -0.84 20.10
N ALA A 112 -1.64 -1.38 19.28
CA ALA A 112 -0.72 -0.58 18.49
C ALA A 112 -1.48 0.37 17.54
N ARG A 113 -0.93 1.57 17.35
CA ARG A 113 -1.46 2.57 16.43
C ARG A 113 -0.61 2.57 15.16
N SER A 114 -1.25 2.35 14.02
CA SER A 114 -0.62 2.38 12.71
C SER A 114 -1.11 3.58 11.91
N VAL A 115 -0.21 4.16 11.12
CA VAL A 115 -0.54 5.20 10.14
C VAL A 115 -0.18 4.65 8.77
N LEU A 116 -1.16 4.64 7.87
CA LEU A 116 -1.01 4.16 6.50
C LEU A 116 -1.00 5.35 5.54
N PHE A 117 0.07 5.48 4.75
CA PHE A 117 0.22 6.61 3.84
C PHE A 117 -0.43 6.32 2.49
N ASN A 118 -1.65 6.83 2.31
CA ASN A 118 -2.29 6.91 1.01
C ASN A 118 -1.88 8.20 0.28
N CYS A 119 -0.83 8.12 -0.53
CA CYS A 119 -0.18 9.29 -1.14
C CYS A 119 -0.99 9.95 -2.27
N ALA A 120 -2.04 9.30 -2.78
CA ALA A 120 -2.88 9.83 -3.85
C ALA A 120 -4.32 9.33 -3.79
N THR A 121 -5.21 10.01 -4.50
CA THR A 121 -6.57 9.51 -4.78
C THR A 121 -6.52 8.33 -5.75
N GLY A 122 -7.37 7.32 -5.54
CA GLY A 122 -7.54 6.22 -6.49
C GLY A 122 -8.06 6.65 -7.87
N LEU A 123 -8.64 7.86 -7.98
CA LEU A 123 -9.04 8.45 -9.27
C LEU A 123 -7.88 8.74 -10.23
N LYS A 124 -6.63 8.64 -9.77
CA LYS A 124 -5.45 8.70 -10.66
C LYS A 124 -5.27 7.44 -11.52
N TYR A 125 -6.03 6.37 -11.23
CA TYR A 125 -5.94 5.10 -11.92
C TYR A 125 -7.20 4.83 -12.75
N PRO A 126 -7.09 4.00 -13.81
CA PRO A 126 -8.27 3.57 -14.55
C PRO A 126 -9.30 2.94 -13.61
N MET A 127 -10.53 3.45 -13.69
CA MET A 127 -11.66 2.90 -12.94
C MET A 127 -12.38 1.84 -13.76
N PRO A 128 -12.98 0.82 -13.12
CA PRO A 128 -13.89 -0.08 -13.81
C PRO A 128 -15.04 0.70 -14.44
N ALA A 129 -15.64 0.14 -15.49
CA ALA A 129 -16.76 0.76 -16.16
C ALA A 129 -17.92 1.01 -15.18
N MET A 130 -18.46 2.24 -15.19
CA MET A 130 -19.65 2.57 -14.42
C MET A 130 -20.89 2.11 -15.17
N GLU A 131 -21.22 0.83 -15.00
CA GLU A 131 -22.37 0.20 -15.67
C GLU A 131 -23.69 0.53 -14.97
N ARG A 132 -23.65 0.74 -13.65
CA ARG A 132 -24.83 1.12 -12.86
C ARG A 132 -25.17 2.58 -13.11
N ARG A 133 -26.42 2.85 -13.49
CA ARG A 133 -26.95 4.21 -13.71
C ARG A 133 -28.15 4.45 -12.80
N LEU A 134 -28.25 5.66 -12.29
CA LEU A 134 -29.41 6.13 -11.53
C LEU A 134 -30.13 7.21 -12.33
N ASP A 135 -31.43 7.02 -12.53
CA ASP A 135 -32.29 8.04 -13.10
C ASP A 135 -32.64 9.06 -12.01
N ARG A 136 -31.95 10.20 -12.03
CA ARG A 136 -32.14 11.28 -11.05
C ARG A 136 -33.55 11.88 -11.06
N THR A 137 -34.38 11.57 -12.06
CA THR A 137 -35.75 12.10 -12.22
C THR A 137 -36.82 11.18 -11.64
N LYS A 138 -36.45 9.96 -11.25
CA LYS A 138 -37.36 8.97 -10.66
C LYS A 138 -37.10 8.80 -9.16
N PRO A 139 -38.10 8.36 -8.38
CA PRO A 139 -37.86 7.93 -7.00
C PRO A 139 -36.73 6.89 -6.93
N ILE A 140 -35.86 7.01 -5.92
CA ILE A 140 -34.75 6.09 -5.73
C ILE A 140 -35.31 4.72 -5.31
N ASP A 141 -35.01 3.68 -6.08
CA ASP A 141 -35.26 2.29 -5.69
C ASP A 141 -34.16 1.83 -4.74
N TRP A 142 -34.41 1.99 -3.43
CA TRP A 142 -33.47 1.58 -2.38
C TRP A 142 -33.23 0.07 -2.34
N ALA A 143 -34.16 -0.75 -2.86
CA ALA A 143 -33.99 -2.20 -2.90
C ALA A 143 -32.91 -2.61 -3.92
N ALA A 144 -32.63 -1.80 -4.93
CA ALA A 144 -31.56 -2.06 -5.92
C ALA A 144 -30.13 -1.92 -5.35
N PHE A 145 -29.99 -1.38 -4.13
CA PHE A 145 -28.70 -1.15 -3.46
C PHE A 145 -28.41 -2.14 -2.32
N GLY A 146 -29.38 -2.96 -1.90
CA GLY A 146 -29.20 -3.93 -0.84
C GLY A 146 -28.59 -5.23 -1.37
N GLY A 147 -27.38 -5.55 -0.91
CA GLY A 147 -26.71 -6.84 -1.02
C GLY A 147 -26.19 -7.26 0.33
#